data_AF-A0A503DJM5-F1
#
_entry.id   AF-A0A503DJM5-F1
#
_cell.length_a   1.000
_cell.length_b   1.000
_cell.length_c   1.000
_cell.angle_alpha   90.00
_cell.angle_beta   90.00
_cell.angle_gamma   90.00
#
_symmetry.space_group_name_H-M   'P 1'
#
loop_
_entity.id
_entity.type
_entity.pdbx_description
1 polymer ?
#
loop_
_entity_poly.entity_id
_entity_poly.type
_entity_poly.pdbx_seq_one_letter_code
_entity_poly.pdbx_strand_id
1 'polypeptide(L)'
;MAGAISDFSANEVPSLCSRLGLRTGDRDESFKSKFKYAERRLFEKSAAELIPIAVRLLEEVDSYNLSEALAKLQETGQATVTELTRRRIMALFDKRPYSTEFEEIDFIRRIWPTGRMLSVFENVATEQTLDDDLFNAIVRNNDWNNRETLEAVGYLTCSQRQFFRFLEEVTSPLTQSREVQAELAAAVNEHLRHDGCQLIIIRRLSGSPVYEVRPAIVGSPADDAISQALAAFDTDTVHARWIQALDRRDADAEGAITLARTLLEDVCKWIIFEAGESYEEKDDLPVLYRKLAKILNLAPDGHTEPVFKQILGSCQSVVESLGSLRNKIGDAHSPGPKKVKPASRHAQLAVNLSGTMATFLVSTWATNKKG
;
A
#
# COMPACT_ATOMS: atom_id res chain seq x y z
N MET A 1 5.52 -26.37 14.60
CA MET A 1 5.23 -27.66 13.93
C MET A 1 5.20 -28.82 14.92
N ALA A 2 6.29 -29.13 15.63
CA ALA A 2 6.32 -30.25 16.58
C ALA A 2 5.22 -30.16 17.67
N GLY A 3 4.99 -28.97 18.23
CA GLY A 3 3.87 -28.71 19.15
C GLY A 3 2.51 -29.06 18.54
N ALA A 4 2.18 -28.51 17.37
CA ALA A 4 0.91 -28.78 16.67
C ALA A 4 0.73 -30.27 16.31
N ILE A 5 1.79 -30.99 15.94
CA ILE A 5 1.72 -32.45 15.73
C ILE A 5 1.47 -33.16 17.06
N SER A 6 2.06 -32.68 18.16
CA SER A 6 1.94 -33.31 19.46
C SER A 6 0.56 -33.16 20.11
N ASP A 7 -0.33 -32.33 19.55
CA ASP A 7 -1.72 -32.21 20.03
C ASP A 7 -2.57 -33.44 19.65
N PHE A 8 -2.19 -34.17 18.60
CA PHE A 8 -2.87 -35.41 18.18
C PHE A 8 -2.66 -36.57 19.17
N SER A 9 -3.48 -37.62 19.09
CA SER A 9 -3.27 -38.80 19.91
C SER A 9 -1.99 -39.56 19.52
N ALA A 10 -1.35 -40.26 20.47
CA ALA A 10 -0.10 -40.98 20.21
C ALA A 10 -0.24 -42.06 19.11
N ASN A 11 -1.47 -42.55 18.88
CA ASN A 11 -1.81 -43.49 17.81
C ASN A 11 -1.81 -42.85 16.41
N GLU A 12 -2.20 -41.57 16.33
CA GLU A 12 -2.38 -40.85 15.07
C GLU A 12 -1.11 -40.11 14.63
N VAL A 13 -0.25 -39.73 15.58
CA VAL A 13 1.00 -39.00 15.29
C VAL A 13 1.85 -39.70 14.20
N PRO A 14 2.09 -41.02 14.23
CA PRO A 14 2.85 -41.69 13.17
C PRO A 14 2.19 -41.61 11.78
N SER A 15 0.86 -41.77 11.70
CA SER A 15 0.14 -41.72 10.43
C SER A 15 0.07 -40.29 9.88
N LEU A 16 -0.11 -39.30 10.73
CA LEU A 16 -0.03 -37.88 10.39
C LEU A 16 1.36 -37.53 9.84
N CYS A 17 2.44 -37.90 10.54
CA CYS A 17 3.80 -37.69 10.05
C CYS A 17 4.04 -38.34 8.67
N SER A 18 3.50 -39.53 8.44
CA SER A 18 3.58 -40.18 7.12
C SER A 18 2.86 -39.39 6.02
N ARG A 19 1.65 -38.87 6.28
CA ARG A 19 0.91 -38.03 5.30
C ARG A 19 1.65 -36.72 4.99
N LEU A 20 2.34 -36.17 5.99
CA LEU A 20 3.15 -34.97 5.87
C LEU A 20 4.46 -35.20 5.08
N GLY A 21 4.79 -36.45 4.73
CA GLY A 21 6.03 -36.82 4.05
C GLY A 21 7.25 -36.88 4.98
N LEU A 22 7.03 -37.00 6.29
CA LEU A 22 8.06 -37.24 7.28
C LEU A 22 8.32 -38.74 7.42
N ARG A 23 9.55 -39.10 7.81
CA ARG A 23 9.95 -40.50 7.96
C ARG A 23 9.05 -41.22 8.99
N THR A 24 8.59 -42.40 8.64
CA THR A 24 7.92 -43.31 9.57
C THR A 24 8.90 -43.78 10.63
N GLY A 25 8.49 -43.83 11.90
CA GLY A 25 9.18 -44.69 12.86
C GLY A 25 8.19 -45.40 13.77
N ASP A 26 8.72 -45.89 14.89
CA ASP A 26 8.01 -46.85 15.72
C ASP A 26 6.89 -46.20 16.53
N ARG A 27 5.77 -46.92 16.70
CA ARG A 27 4.67 -46.49 17.56
C ARG A 27 5.17 -46.31 18.99
N ASP A 28 6.09 -47.14 19.45
CA ASP A 28 6.66 -47.03 20.79
C ASP A 28 7.38 -45.69 21.05
N GLU A 29 7.89 -45.02 20.00
CA GLU A 29 8.48 -43.69 20.12
C GLU A 29 7.41 -42.59 20.33
N SER A 30 6.27 -42.66 19.63
CA SER A 30 5.20 -41.65 19.74
C SER A 30 4.48 -41.73 21.10
N PHE A 31 4.37 -42.92 21.68
CA PHE A 31 3.84 -43.15 23.01
C PHE A 31 4.77 -42.63 24.13
N LYS A 32 6.09 -42.62 23.92
CA LYS A 32 7.05 -42.04 24.88
C LYS A 32 6.98 -40.51 24.89
N SER A 33 6.98 -39.88 23.72
CA SER A 33 6.80 -38.44 23.59
C SER A 33 6.43 -38.05 22.16
N LYS A 34 5.18 -37.61 21.99
CA LYS A 34 4.67 -37.10 20.71
C LYS A 34 5.50 -35.92 20.18
N PHE A 35 5.89 -35.01 21.08
CA PHE A 35 6.71 -33.85 20.74
C PHE A 35 8.10 -34.26 20.24
N LYS A 36 8.81 -35.12 20.98
CA LYS A 36 10.16 -35.59 20.57
C LYS A 36 10.11 -36.43 19.30
N TYR A 37 9.06 -37.22 19.12
CA TYR A 37 8.80 -37.96 17.88
C TYR A 37 8.72 -37.02 16.67
N ALA A 38 7.91 -35.96 16.78
CA ALA A 38 7.73 -34.97 15.71
C ALA A 38 8.99 -34.13 15.49
N GLU A 39 9.58 -33.62 16.57
CA GLU A 39 10.79 -32.78 16.58
C GLU A 39 11.95 -33.45 15.83
N ARG A 40 12.27 -34.71 16.17
CA ARG A 40 13.38 -35.45 15.55
C ARG A 40 13.24 -35.54 14.03
N ARG A 41 12.02 -35.76 13.54
CA ARG A 41 11.73 -35.90 12.10
C ARG A 41 11.72 -34.56 11.36
N LEU A 42 11.33 -33.50 12.03
CA LEU A 42 11.38 -32.15 11.49
C LEU A 42 12.83 -31.64 11.40
N PHE A 43 13.70 -31.99 12.35
CA PHE A 43 15.13 -31.65 12.31
C PHE A 43 15.90 -32.31 11.16
N GLU A 44 15.39 -33.41 10.61
CA GLU A 44 15.96 -34.07 9.42
C GLU A 44 15.69 -33.30 8.11
N LYS A 45 14.85 -32.26 8.15
CA LYS A 45 14.44 -31.46 6.99
C LYS A 45 15.13 -30.11 6.94
N SER A 46 15.45 -29.66 5.73
CA SER A 46 15.91 -28.29 5.49
C SER A 46 14.76 -27.28 5.68
N ALA A 47 15.10 -26.02 5.93
CA ALA A 47 14.10 -24.94 6.06
C ALA A 47 13.18 -24.84 4.82
N ALA A 48 13.73 -25.05 3.62
CA ALA A 48 12.97 -25.04 2.37
C ALA A 48 11.95 -26.21 2.27
N GLU A 49 12.28 -27.36 2.84
CA GLU A 49 11.38 -28.52 2.89
C GLU A 49 10.30 -28.38 3.96
N LEU A 50 10.54 -27.60 5.01
CA LEU A 50 9.58 -27.42 6.12
C LEU A 50 8.37 -26.58 5.72
N ILE A 51 8.51 -25.62 4.79
CA ILE A 51 7.40 -24.78 4.30
C ILE A 51 6.23 -25.62 3.75
N PRO A 52 6.41 -26.48 2.72
CA PRO A 52 5.30 -27.27 2.19
C PRO A 52 4.73 -28.27 3.20
N ILE A 53 5.54 -28.72 4.18
CA ILE A 53 5.07 -29.58 5.27
C ILE A 53 4.17 -28.80 6.24
N ALA A 54 4.55 -27.57 6.59
CA ALA A 54 3.77 -26.68 7.44
C ALA A 54 2.43 -26.30 6.80
N VAL A 55 2.42 -26.03 5.48
CA VAL A 55 1.19 -25.78 4.71
C VAL A 55 0.23 -26.98 4.81
N ARG A 56 0.70 -28.19 4.52
CA ARG A 56 -0.12 -29.41 4.64
C ARG A 56 -0.60 -29.66 6.07
N LEU A 57 0.23 -29.38 7.07
CA LEU A 57 -0.17 -29.53 8.47
C LEU A 57 -1.31 -28.56 8.82
N LEU A 58 -1.29 -27.33 8.31
CA LEU A 58 -2.36 -26.35 8.53
C LEU A 58 -3.69 -26.69 7.83
N GLU A 59 -3.70 -27.66 6.89
CA GLU A 59 -4.96 -28.22 6.34
C GLU A 59 -5.66 -29.14 7.35
N GLU A 60 -4.92 -29.66 8.34
CA GLU A 60 -5.38 -30.65 9.31
C GLU A 60 -5.50 -30.09 10.74
N VAL A 61 -4.82 -28.97 11.04
CA VAL A 61 -4.86 -28.32 12.36
C VAL A 61 -5.02 -26.81 12.27
N ASP A 62 -5.92 -26.29 13.09
CA ASP A 62 -6.11 -24.86 13.32
C ASP A 62 -5.15 -24.34 14.41
N SER A 63 -3.90 -24.10 14.01
CA SER A 63 -2.82 -23.64 14.88
C SER A 63 -2.35 -22.23 14.50
N TYR A 64 -2.70 -21.25 15.33
CA TYR A 64 -2.26 -19.86 15.15
C TYR A 64 -0.75 -19.73 15.11
N ASN A 65 -0.04 -20.28 16.11
CA ASN A 65 1.41 -20.18 16.21
C ASN A 65 2.13 -20.77 14.99
N LEU A 66 1.59 -21.86 14.41
CA LEU A 66 2.13 -22.44 13.19
C LEU A 66 1.86 -21.57 11.97
N SER A 67 0.62 -21.08 11.82
CA SER A 67 0.22 -20.19 10.73
C SER A 67 1.02 -18.89 10.73
N GLU A 68 1.25 -18.34 11.92
CA GLU A 68 2.01 -17.12 12.16
C GLU A 68 3.50 -17.30 11.87
N ALA A 69 4.11 -18.40 12.33
CA ALA A 69 5.51 -18.71 12.02
C ALA A 69 5.71 -18.97 10.52
N LEU A 70 4.77 -19.64 9.87
CA LEU A 70 4.81 -19.88 8.42
C LEU A 70 4.72 -18.56 7.63
N ALA A 71 3.80 -17.66 8.01
CA ALA A 71 3.65 -16.37 7.37
C ALA A 71 4.94 -15.54 7.46
N LYS A 72 5.54 -15.43 8.65
CA LYS A 72 6.83 -14.74 8.84
C LYS A 72 7.96 -15.30 7.96
N LEU A 73 8.00 -16.62 7.82
CA LEU A 73 9.00 -17.28 6.99
C LEU A 73 8.77 -16.99 5.50
N GLN A 74 7.52 -17.01 5.03
CA GLN A 74 7.16 -16.67 3.65
C GLN A 74 7.40 -15.19 3.31
N GLU A 75 7.28 -14.31 4.31
CA GLU A 75 7.53 -12.87 4.19
C GLU A 75 9.03 -12.52 4.21
N THR A 76 9.91 -13.48 4.52
CA THR A 76 11.36 -13.24 4.60
C THR A 76 11.91 -12.83 3.23
N GLY A 77 12.58 -11.67 3.19
CA GLY A 77 13.13 -11.10 1.95
C GLY A 77 12.11 -10.31 1.11
N GLN A 78 10.88 -10.16 1.58
CA GLN A 78 9.89 -9.26 0.99
C GLN A 78 9.92 -7.89 1.68
N ALA A 79 9.50 -6.84 0.98
CA ALA A 79 9.28 -5.54 1.61
C ALA A 79 8.07 -5.64 2.56
N THR A 80 8.28 -5.30 3.84
CA THR A 80 7.25 -5.36 4.87
C THR A 80 7.01 -3.98 5.47
N VAL A 81 5.84 -3.76 6.07
CA VAL A 81 5.53 -2.56 6.83
C VAL A 81 6.49 -2.48 8.02
N THR A 82 7.16 -1.34 8.13
CA THR A 82 8.20 -1.10 9.14
C THR A 82 7.60 -0.99 10.53
N GLU A 83 8.41 -1.31 11.55
CA GLU A 83 7.99 -1.15 12.95
C GLU A 83 7.59 0.31 13.25
N LEU A 84 8.25 1.29 12.63
CA LEU A 84 7.91 2.71 12.79
C LEU A 84 6.48 3.01 12.31
N THR A 85 6.10 2.51 11.13
CA THR A 85 4.73 2.65 10.60
C THR A 85 3.73 1.94 11.49
N ARG A 86 4.04 0.73 11.98
CA ARG A 86 3.19 0.02 12.95
C ARG A 86 2.97 0.83 14.23
N ARG A 87 4.03 1.38 14.82
CA ARG A 87 3.95 2.24 16.03
C ARG A 87 3.11 3.50 15.80
N ARG A 88 3.21 4.12 14.62
CA ARG A 88 2.41 5.29 14.25
C ARG A 88 0.93 4.95 14.10
N ILE A 89 0.62 3.84 13.43
CA ILE A 89 -0.77 3.36 13.31
C ILE A 89 -1.33 2.95 14.67
N MET A 90 -0.55 2.28 15.52
CA MET A 90 -0.94 1.96 16.89
C MET A 90 -1.29 3.22 17.70
N ALA A 91 -0.53 4.30 17.53
CA ALA A 91 -0.78 5.57 18.23
C ALA A 91 -2.11 6.23 17.82
N LEU A 92 -2.68 5.90 16.65
CA LEU A 92 -4.03 6.35 16.29
C LEU A 92 -5.06 5.89 17.33
N PHE A 93 -4.82 4.76 18.02
CA PHE A 93 -5.73 4.15 18.99
C PHE A 93 -5.46 4.55 20.45
N ASP A 94 -4.51 5.45 20.72
CA ASP A 94 -4.18 5.87 22.10
C ASP A 94 -5.35 6.58 22.81
N LYS A 95 -6.24 7.24 22.05
CA LYS A 95 -7.37 8.04 22.58
C LYS A 95 -8.70 7.74 21.89
N ARG A 96 -8.80 6.62 21.17
CA ARG A 96 -10.02 6.18 20.49
C ARG A 96 -10.18 4.68 20.63
N PRO A 97 -11.41 4.14 20.67
CA PRO A 97 -11.63 2.71 20.64
C PRO A 97 -11.21 2.11 19.29
N TYR A 98 -10.96 0.80 19.26
CA TYR A 98 -10.67 0.09 18.01
C TYR A 98 -11.89 -0.04 17.10
N SER A 99 -13.08 -0.02 17.67
CA SER A 99 -14.35 -0.42 17.07
C SER A 99 -15.46 0.44 17.66
N THR A 100 -16.46 0.83 16.87
CA THR A 100 -17.68 1.45 17.38
C THR A 100 -18.73 0.41 17.78
N GLU A 101 -18.62 -0.81 17.25
CA GLU A 101 -19.66 -1.85 17.39
C GLU A 101 -19.31 -2.94 18.41
N PHE A 102 -18.08 -2.94 18.94
CA PHE A 102 -17.56 -3.97 19.84
C PHE A 102 -16.71 -3.36 20.94
N GLU A 103 -16.83 -3.89 22.16
CA GLU A 103 -15.90 -3.66 23.26
C GLU A 103 -14.48 -4.12 22.87
N GLU A 104 -13.46 -3.53 23.49
CA GLU A 104 -12.06 -3.72 23.11
C GLU A 104 -11.64 -5.19 23.12
N ILE A 105 -11.99 -5.95 24.15
CA ILE A 105 -11.63 -7.36 24.27
C ILE A 105 -12.29 -8.22 23.17
N ASP A 106 -13.56 -7.96 22.87
CA ASP A 106 -14.29 -8.71 21.86
C ASP A 106 -13.80 -8.38 20.47
N PHE A 107 -13.39 -7.13 20.23
CA PHE A 107 -12.71 -6.75 19.01
C PHE A 107 -11.38 -7.51 18.82
N ILE A 108 -10.54 -7.56 19.86
CA ILE A 108 -9.26 -8.27 19.81
C ILE A 108 -9.45 -9.76 19.50
N ARG A 109 -10.45 -10.42 20.12
CA ARG A 109 -10.80 -11.83 19.87
C ARG A 109 -11.19 -12.13 18.42
N ARG A 110 -11.66 -11.12 17.66
CA ARG A 110 -11.97 -11.28 16.23
C ARG A 110 -10.72 -11.37 15.37
N ILE A 111 -9.59 -10.86 15.86
CA ILE A 111 -8.34 -10.73 15.10
C ILE A 111 -7.31 -11.75 15.57
N TRP A 112 -7.19 -11.95 16.88
CA TRP A 112 -6.28 -12.90 17.50
C TRP A 112 -7.05 -14.01 18.23
N PRO A 113 -6.64 -15.28 18.10
CA PRO A 113 -7.23 -16.38 18.85
C PRO A 113 -6.63 -16.42 20.26
N THR A 114 -6.94 -15.41 21.07
CA THR A 114 -6.40 -15.16 22.42
C THR A 114 -6.53 -16.37 23.35
N GLY A 115 -7.64 -17.12 23.26
CA GLY A 115 -7.85 -18.34 24.04
C GLY A 115 -6.96 -19.53 23.66
N ARG A 116 -6.12 -19.38 22.62
CA ARG A 116 -5.10 -20.36 22.22
C ARG A 116 -3.69 -19.77 22.21
N MET A 117 -3.55 -18.52 22.64
CA MET A 117 -2.27 -17.84 22.78
C MET A 117 -1.79 -18.00 24.23
N LEU A 118 -0.47 -18.06 24.39
CA LEU A 118 0.13 -18.16 25.72
C LEU A 118 -0.09 -16.87 26.51
N SER A 119 -0.30 -17.01 27.81
CA SER A 119 -0.29 -15.88 28.74
C SER A 119 1.02 -15.10 28.63
N VAL A 120 0.96 -13.78 28.82
CA VAL A 120 2.16 -12.92 28.89
C VAL A 120 2.88 -13.03 30.24
N PHE A 121 2.21 -13.51 31.27
CA PHE A 121 2.75 -13.67 32.61
C PHE A 121 3.36 -15.05 32.85
N GLU A 122 3.01 -16.03 32.00
CA GLU A 122 3.46 -17.40 32.13
C GLU A 122 4.38 -17.81 30.98
N ASN A 123 5.60 -18.25 31.32
CA ASN A 123 6.59 -18.72 30.34
C ASN A 123 6.49 -20.23 30.04
N VAL A 124 5.48 -20.91 30.58
CA VAL A 124 5.26 -22.36 30.44
C VAL A 124 3.81 -22.57 30.01
N ALA A 125 3.54 -23.62 29.22
CA ALA A 125 2.18 -24.00 28.85
C ALA A 125 1.41 -24.46 30.11
N THR A 126 0.61 -23.56 30.68
CA THR A 126 -0.39 -23.84 31.71
C THR A 126 -1.79 -23.74 31.12
N GLU A 127 -2.82 -23.93 31.94
CA GLU A 127 -4.20 -23.74 31.51
C GLU A 127 -4.54 -22.25 31.25
N GLN A 128 -3.71 -21.31 31.72
CA GLN A 128 -3.96 -19.89 31.57
C GLN A 128 -3.55 -19.40 30.17
N THR A 129 -4.46 -18.68 29.53
CA THR A 129 -4.33 -18.18 28.17
C THR A 129 -4.13 -16.67 28.15
N LEU A 130 -3.74 -16.13 27.00
CA LEU A 130 -3.74 -14.67 26.79
C LEU A 130 -5.15 -14.08 26.97
N ASP A 131 -6.21 -14.84 26.68
CA ASP A 131 -7.58 -14.36 26.88
C ASP A 131 -7.89 -14.09 28.36
N ASP A 132 -7.39 -14.95 29.25
CA ASP A 132 -7.55 -14.77 30.70
C ASP A 132 -6.82 -13.52 31.19
N ASP A 133 -5.62 -13.27 30.66
CA ASP A 133 -4.84 -12.06 30.96
C ASP A 133 -5.58 -10.80 30.51
N LEU A 134 -6.07 -10.81 29.26
CA LEU A 134 -6.81 -9.70 28.68
C LEU A 134 -8.12 -9.44 29.43
N PHE A 135 -8.87 -10.49 29.77
CA PHE A 135 -10.10 -10.36 30.55
C PHE A 135 -9.83 -9.74 31.92
N ASN A 136 -8.79 -10.21 32.62
CA ASN A 136 -8.42 -9.65 33.91
C ASN A 136 -7.96 -8.19 33.80
N ALA A 137 -7.14 -7.87 32.80
CA ALA A 137 -6.56 -6.54 32.67
C ALA A 137 -7.55 -5.49 32.15
N ILE A 138 -8.36 -5.82 31.14
CA ILE A 138 -9.29 -4.88 30.48
C ILE A 138 -10.63 -4.84 31.22
N VAL A 139 -11.23 -6.01 31.51
CA VAL A 139 -12.61 -6.07 32.00
C VAL A 139 -12.69 -6.01 33.52
N ARG A 140 -11.85 -6.81 34.21
CA ARG A 140 -11.94 -6.92 35.68
C ARG A 140 -11.25 -5.77 36.40
N ASN A 141 -10.02 -5.46 36.00
CA ASN A 141 -9.21 -4.47 36.69
C ASN A 141 -9.25 -3.08 36.02
N ASN A 142 -9.47 -3.03 34.69
CA ASN A 142 -9.40 -1.81 33.88
C ASN A 142 -8.03 -1.11 33.97
N ASP A 143 -6.96 -1.91 33.95
CA ASP A 143 -5.58 -1.47 34.13
C ASP A 143 -4.83 -1.29 32.81
N TRP A 144 -5.31 -1.90 31.72
CA TRP A 144 -4.64 -1.85 30.41
C TRP A 144 -5.34 -0.91 29.45
N ASN A 145 -4.55 -0.05 28.81
CA ASN A 145 -4.99 0.75 27.68
C ASN A 145 -4.83 -0.01 26.35
N ASN A 146 -5.23 0.65 25.26
CA ASN A 146 -5.16 0.06 23.92
C ASN A 146 -3.74 -0.33 23.50
N ARG A 147 -2.75 0.51 23.79
CA ARG A 147 -1.36 0.22 23.45
C ARG A 147 -0.85 -1.03 24.15
N GLU A 148 -1.09 -1.14 25.46
CA GLU A 148 -0.68 -2.31 26.25
C GLU A 148 -1.37 -3.59 25.74
N THR A 149 -2.65 -3.48 25.37
CA THR A 149 -3.41 -4.58 24.75
C THR A 149 -2.81 -5.03 23.42
N LEU A 150 -2.46 -4.09 22.53
CA LEU A 150 -1.84 -4.40 21.24
C LEU A 150 -0.43 -4.99 21.40
N GLU A 151 0.34 -4.49 22.35
CA GLU A 151 1.67 -5.03 22.67
C GLU A 151 1.57 -6.49 23.16
N ALA A 152 0.61 -6.79 24.03
CA ALA A 152 0.40 -8.14 24.57
C ALA A 152 0.01 -9.18 23.51
N VAL A 153 -0.80 -8.80 22.50
CA VAL A 153 -1.16 -9.68 21.38
C VAL A 153 -0.06 -9.77 20.30
N GLY A 154 1.07 -9.11 20.52
CA GLY A 154 2.23 -9.15 19.62
C GLY A 154 2.07 -8.30 18.36
N TYR A 155 1.27 -7.24 18.39
CA TYR A 155 0.99 -6.37 17.23
C TYR A 155 2.26 -5.88 16.50
N LEU A 156 3.30 -5.50 17.24
CA LEU A 156 4.56 -5.00 16.66
C LEU A 156 5.40 -6.11 16.02
N THR A 157 5.24 -7.35 16.47
CA THR A 157 6.09 -8.49 16.06
C THR A 157 5.35 -9.50 15.20
N CYS A 158 4.05 -9.34 14.95
CA CYS A 158 3.26 -10.27 14.15
C CYS A 158 3.60 -10.16 12.65
N SER A 159 3.25 -11.20 11.89
CA SER A 159 3.38 -11.29 10.44
C SER A 159 2.68 -10.13 9.74
N GLN A 160 3.10 -9.80 8.52
CA GLN A 160 2.40 -8.83 7.68
C GLN A 160 0.94 -9.24 7.49
N ARG A 161 0.68 -10.54 7.29
CA ARG A 161 -0.69 -11.07 7.19
C ARG A 161 -1.54 -10.74 8.41
N GLN A 162 -1.02 -10.98 9.62
CA GLN A 162 -1.77 -10.71 10.86
C GLN A 162 -1.94 -9.21 11.10
N PHE A 163 -0.93 -8.40 10.78
CA PHE A 163 -1.01 -6.95 10.83
C PHE A 163 -2.07 -6.40 9.86
N PHE A 164 -2.12 -6.89 8.61
CA PHE A 164 -3.14 -6.48 7.64
C PHE A 164 -4.54 -6.89 8.07
N ARG A 165 -4.70 -8.09 8.65
CA ARG A 165 -5.97 -8.50 9.25
C ARG A 165 -6.46 -7.50 10.30
N PHE A 166 -5.56 -6.98 11.15
CA PHE A 166 -5.94 -5.92 12.09
C PHE A 166 -6.43 -4.66 11.37
N LEU A 167 -5.70 -4.18 10.36
CA LEU A 167 -6.07 -2.96 9.62
C LEU A 167 -7.41 -3.09 8.88
N GLU A 168 -7.67 -4.26 8.32
CA GLU A 168 -8.91 -4.59 7.64
C GLU A 168 -10.08 -4.71 8.64
N GLU A 169 -9.84 -5.28 9.81
CA GLU A 169 -10.86 -5.41 10.84
C GLU A 169 -11.17 -4.07 11.52
N VAL A 170 -10.18 -3.21 11.80
CA VAL A 170 -10.45 -1.86 12.35
C VAL A 170 -11.15 -0.97 11.34
N THR A 171 -11.12 -1.26 10.04
CA THR A 171 -11.85 -0.50 9.00
C THR A 171 -13.06 -1.24 8.44
N SER A 172 -13.41 -2.39 9.03
CA SER A 172 -14.49 -3.25 8.54
C SER A 172 -15.86 -2.61 8.78
N PRO A 173 -16.80 -2.74 7.82
CA PRO A 173 -18.17 -2.25 8.03
C PRO A 173 -18.97 -3.06 9.06
N LEU A 174 -18.41 -4.15 9.59
CA LEU A 174 -19.01 -4.91 10.68
C LEU A 174 -18.58 -4.40 12.06
N THR A 175 -17.47 -3.66 12.14
CA THR A 175 -16.86 -3.19 13.40
C THR A 175 -16.93 -1.67 13.53
N GLN A 176 -17.17 -0.96 12.44
CA GLN A 176 -17.20 0.49 12.41
C GLN A 176 -18.46 1.07 11.81
N SER A 177 -18.90 2.18 12.37
CA SER A 177 -19.88 3.07 11.76
C SER A 177 -19.37 3.62 10.43
N ARG A 178 -20.30 4.03 9.56
CA ARG A 178 -19.97 4.46 8.18
C ARG A 178 -19.08 5.70 8.16
N GLU A 179 -19.30 6.61 9.10
CA GLU A 179 -18.57 7.87 9.22
C GLU A 179 -17.11 7.61 9.64
N VAL A 180 -16.90 6.68 10.58
CA VAL A 180 -15.59 6.37 11.15
C VAL A 180 -14.71 5.59 10.17
N GLN A 181 -15.29 4.72 9.34
CA GLN A 181 -14.53 3.90 8.38
C GLN A 181 -13.66 4.74 7.45
N ALA A 182 -14.23 5.78 6.84
CA ALA A 182 -13.51 6.60 5.86
C ALA A 182 -12.40 7.44 6.52
N GLU A 183 -12.69 8.01 7.68
CA GLU A 183 -11.71 8.76 8.48
C GLU A 183 -10.52 7.87 8.88
N LEU A 184 -10.80 6.67 9.40
CA LEU A 184 -9.76 5.77 9.88
C LEU A 184 -8.93 5.19 8.73
N ALA A 185 -9.57 4.83 7.61
CA ALA A 185 -8.85 4.39 6.42
C ALA A 185 -7.91 5.48 5.88
N ALA A 186 -8.34 6.74 5.88
CA ALA A 186 -7.49 7.87 5.49
C ALA A 186 -6.29 8.04 6.45
N ALA A 187 -6.52 8.06 7.77
CA ALA A 187 -5.46 8.20 8.76
C ALA A 187 -4.44 7.05 8.71
N VAL A 188 -4.89 5.82 8.52
CA VAL A 188 -4.00 4.66 8.34
C VAL A 188 -3.18 4.80 7.05
N ASN A 189 -3.79 5.26 5.96
CA ASN A 189 -3.11 5.45 4.68
C ASN A 189 -2.05 6.55 4.69
N GLU A 190 -2.17 7.58 5.54
CA GLU A 190 -1.10 8.58 5.74
C GLU A 190 0.22 7.94 6.18
N HIS A 191 0.15 6.80 6.88
CA HIS A 191 1.30 6.04 7.33
C HIS A 191 1.69 4.91 6.37
N LEU A 192 0.73 4.09 5.92
CA LEU A 192 1.01 2.93 5.06
C LEU A 192 1.69 3.29 3.73
N ARG A 193 1.37 4.46 3.17
CA ARG A 193 1.92 4.90 1.87
C ARG A 193 3.45 4.95 1.87
N HIS A 194 4.07 5.24 3.02
CA HIS A 194 5.51 5.32 3.17
C HIS A 194 6.19 3.94 3.08
N ASP A 195 5.42 2.87 3.30
CA ASP A 195 5.87 1.48 3.19
C ASP A 195 5.25 0.78 1.96
N GLY A 196 4.79 1.56 0.97
CA GLY A 196 4.29 1.05 -0.30
C GLY A 196 3.01 0.23 -0.19
N CYS A 197 2.17 0.50 0.81
CA CYS A 197 0.87 -0.14 1.01
C CYS A 197 -0.25 0.92 1.13
N GLN A 198 -1.49 0.52 0.87
CA GLN A 198 -2.67 1.34 1.11
C GLN A 198 -3.91 0.45 1.32
N LEU A 199 -4.83 0.89 2.17
CA LEU A 199 -6.19 0.39 2.24
C LEU A 199 -6.99 0.93 1.06
N ILE A 200 -7.55 0.04 0.25
CA ILE A 200 -8.45 0.39 -0.86
C ILE A 200 -9.81 -0.29 -0.69
N ILE A 201 -10.86 0.34 -1.21
CA ILE A 201 -12.19 -0.26 -1.24
C ILE A 201 -12.20 -1.35 -2.33
N ILE A 202 -12.29 -2.61 -1.91
CA ILE A 202 -12.34 -3.75 -2.84
C ILE A 202 -13.77 -4.13 -3.24
N ARG A 203 -14.74 -3.84 -2.39
CA ARG A 203 -16.16 -4.10 -2.61
C ARG A 203 -17.01 -3.27 -1.66
N ARG A 204 -18.33 -3.39 -1.78
CA ARG A 204 -19.29 -2.87 -0.81
C ARG A 204 -20.12 -4.00 -0.21
N LEU A 205 -20.32 -3.96 1.09
CA LEU A 205 -21.23 -4.85 1.83
C LEU A 205 -22.43 -4.02 2.29
N SER A 206 -23.61 -4.31 1.75
CA SER A 206 -24.84 -3.56 2.06
C SER A 206 -24.71 -2.04 1.88
N GLY A 207 -23.90 -1.60 0.91
CA GLY A 207 -23.63 -0.18 0.63
C GLY A 207 -22.42 0.41 1.38
N SER A 208 -21.94 -0.24 2.43
CA SER A 208 -20.76 0.16 3.20
C SER A 208 -19.47 -0.35 2.55
N PRO A 209 -18.38 0.44 2.57
CA PRO A 209 -17.11 0.03 1.97
C PRO A 209 -16.48 -1.14 2.72
N VAL A 210 -15.81 -2.03 1.99
CA VAL A 210 -14.93 -3.06 2.56
C VAL A 210 -13.52 -2.75 2.09
N TYR A 211 -12.63 -2.46 3.03
CA TYR A 211 -11.24 -2.16 2.75
C TYR A 211 -10.38 -3.42 2.80
N GLU A 212 -9.35 -3.46 1.96
CA GLU A 212 -8.28 -4.46 2.01
C GLU A 212 -6.94 -3.75 1.84
N VAL A 213 -5.89 -4.21 2.52
CA VAL A 213 -4.55 -3.68 2.30
C VAL A 213 -4.01 -4.22 0.98
N ARG A 214 -3.61 -3.32 0.09
CA ARG A 214 -2.94 -3.65 -1.17
C ARG A 214 -1.60 -2.93 -1.25
N PRO A 215 -0.63 -3.47 -2.01
CA PRO A 215 0.53 -2.70 -2.42
C PRO A 215 0.04 -1.39 -3.04
N ALA A 216 0.45 -0.27 -2.46
CA ALA A 216 0.30 1.01 -3.12
C ALA A 216 1.17 0.95 -4.35
N ILE A 217 0.61 1.31 -5.49
CA ILE A 217 1.44 1.74 -6.62
C ILE A 217 2.06 3.03 -6.13
N VAL A 218 3.25 2.91 -5.52
CA VAL A 218 4.03 4.05 -5.06
C VAL A 218 4.12 4.96 -6.26
N GLY A 219 3.65 6.19 -6.09
CA GLY A 219 3.82 7.18 -7.12
C GLY A 219 5.28 7.30 -7.53
N SER A 220 5.55 7.92 -8.68
CA SER A 220 6.94 8.19 -9.02
C SER A 220 7.60 8.93 -7.83
N PRO A 221 8.84 8.65 -7.43
CA PRO A 221 9.52 9.39 -6.36
C PRO A 221 9.52 10.91 -6.57
N ALA A 222 9.32 11.35 -7.82
CA ALA A 222 9.17 12.75 -8.19
C ALA A 222 7.80 13.35 -7.82
N ASP A 223 6.78 12.55 -7.53
CA ASP A 223 5.41 13.01 -7.34
C ASP A 223 5.29 14.00 -6.18
N ASP A 224 5.94 13.73 -5.04
CA ASP A 224 5.96 14.63 -3.89
C ASP A 224 6.65 15.95 -4.20
N ALA A 225 7.82 15.90 -4.85
CA ALA A 225 8.58 17.10 -5.21
C ALA A 225 7.83 17.96 -6.24
N ILE A 226 7.18 17.33 -7.23
CA ILE A 226 6.33 18.00 -8.21
C ILE A 226 5.12 18.61 -7.51
N SER A 227 4.45 17.88 -6.61
CA SER A 227 3.29 18.36 -5.87
C SER A 227 3.63 19.63 -5.07
N GLN A 228 4.75 19.62 -4.33
CA GLN A 228 5.23 20.78 -3.58
C GLN A 228 5.51 21.98 -4.48
N ALA A 229 6.21 21.78 -5.60
CA ALA A 229 6.55 22.86 -6.53
C ALA A 229 5.31 23.48 -7.17
N LEU A 230 4.32 22.66 -7.57
CA LEU A 230 3.10 23.15 -8.20
C LEU A 230 2.15 23.79 -7.17
N ALA A 231 2.08 23.28 -5.94
CA ALA A 231 1.33 23.91 -4.85
C ALA A 231 1.89 25.29 -4.49
N ALA A 232 3.21 25.45 -4.48
CA ALA A 232 3.86 26.74 -4.22
C ALA A 232 3.63 27.78 -5.33
N PHE A 233 3.24 27.33 -6.52
CA PHE A 233 2.97 28.18 -7.67
C PHE A 233 1.51 28.61 -7.76
N ASP A 234 0.59 27.62 -7.79
CA ASP A 234 -0.85 27.85 -7.87
C ASP A 234 -1.59 26.63 -7.32
N THR A 235 -2.27 26.82 -6.17
CA THR A 235 -2.98 25.74 -5.47
C THR A 235 -4.28 25.33 -6.16
N ASP A 236 -4.97 26.30 -6.78
CA ASP A 236 -6.38 26.18 -7.09
C ASP A 236 -6.63 25.54 -8.46
N THR A 237 -5.77 25.85 -9.44
CA THR A 237 -5.91 25.35 -10.81
C THR A 237 -4.82 24.33 -11.10
N VAL A 238 -3.55 24.70 -10.96
CA VAL A 238 -2.40 23.88 -11.40
C VAL A 238 -2.16 22.71 -10.47
N HIS A 239 -2.05 22.94 -9.16
CA HIS A 239 -1.87 21.85 -8.21
C HIS A 239 -3.10 20.93 -8.16
N ALA A 240 -4.31 21.49 -8.14
CA ALA A 240 -5.55 20.71 -8.21
C ALA A 240 -5.60 19.83 -9.47
N ARG A 241 -5.14 20.32 -10.63
CA ARG A 241 -5.03 19.53 -11.87
C ARG A 241 -4.05 18.38 -11.74
N TRP A 242 -2.89 18.63 -11.14
CA TRP A 242 -1.87 17.63 -10.89
C TRP A 242 -2.38 16.48 -10.01
N ILE A 243 -3.07 16.79 -8.91
CA ILE A 243 -3.68 15.78 -8.03
C ILE A 243 -4.71 14.94 -8.80
N GLN A 244 -5.59 15.57 -9.58
CA GLN A 244 -6.55 14.83 -10.40
C GLN A 244 -5.87 13.89 -11.40
N ALA A 245 -4.71 14.28 -11.96
CA ALA A 245 -3.95 13.45 -12.89
C ALA A 245 -3.32 12.24 -12.19
N LEU A 246 -2.80 12.42 -10.97
CA LEU A 246 -2.28 11.35 -10.13
C LEU A 246 -3.37 10.34 -9.76
N ASP A 247 -4.54 10.80 -9.32
CA ASP A 247 -5.66 9.95 -8.90
C ASP A 247 -6.15 9.02 -10.01
N ARG A 248 -6.06 9.47 -11.27
CA ARG A 248 -6.52 8.71 -12.44
C ARG A 248 -5.44 7.85 -13.08
N ARG A 249 -4.16 8.06 -12.74
CA ARG A 249 -3.00 7.48 -13.45
C ARG A 249 -3.11 5.96 -13.64
N ASP A 250 -3.63 5.26 -12.63
CA ASP A 250 -3.69 3.80 -12.62
C ASP A 250 -5.06 3.22 -12.98
N ALA A 251 -6.14 3.94 -12.65
CA ALA A 251 -7.51 3.47 -12.83
C ALA A 251 -8.18 3.96 -14.13
N ASP A 252 -7.75 5.10 -14.66
CA ASP A 252 -8.32 5.75 -15.85
C ASP A 252 -7.20 6.37 -16.71
N ALA A 253 -6.56 5.52 -17.52
CA ALA A 253 -5.41 5.91 -18.32
C ALA A 253 -5.73 7.02 -19.34
N GLU A 254 -6.92 7.00 -19.96
CA GLU A 254 -7.34 8.04 -20.92
C GLU A 254 -7.60 9.38 -20.21
N GLY A 255 -8.27 9.35 -19.07
CA GLY A 255 -8.50 10.52 -18.24
C GLY A 255 -7.20 11.13 -17.71
N ALA A 256 -6.27 10.29 -17.23
CA ALA A 256 -4.96 10.73 -16.75
C ALA A 256 -4.12 11.40 -17.86
N ILE A 257 -4.08 10.82 -19.07
CA ILE A 257 -3.38 11.43 -20.22
C ILE A 257 -4.00 12.78 -20.58
N THR A 258 -5.33 12.88 -20.54
CA THR A 258 -6.03 14.14 -20.81
C THR A 258 -5.67 15.21 -19.78
N LEU A 259 -5.70 14.86 -18.49
CA LEU A 259 -5.32 15.78 -17.42
C LEU A 259 -3.84 16.16 -17.46
N ALA A 260 -2.95 15.24 -17.80
CA ALA A 260 -1.52 15.54 -17.99
C ALA A 260 -1.30 16.59 -19.08
N ARG A 261 -2.04 16.52 -20.19
CA ARG A 261 -2.02 17.55 -21.22
C ARG A 261 -2.56 18.88 -20.69
N THR A 262 -3.73 18.85 -20.06
CA THR A 262 -4.36 20.09 -19.56
C THR A 262 -3.53 20.76 -18.48
N LEU A 263 -2.79 20.02 -17.66
CA LEU A 263 -1.82 20.59 -16.70
C LEU A 263 -0.80 21.50 -17.39
N LEU A 264 -0.22 21.07 -18.51
CA LEU A 264 0.73 21.90 -19.25
C LEU A 264 0.03 23.10 -19.92
N GLU A 265 -1.19 22.94 -20.40
CA GLU A 265 -1.98 24.05 -20.95
C GLU A 265 -2.26 25.10 -19.87
N ASP A 266 -2.69 24.68 -18.68
CA ASP A 266 -2.96 25.55 -17.53
C ASP A 266 -1.69 26.31 -17.10
N VAL A 267 -0.57 25.61 -16.94
CA VAL A 267 0.73 26.23 -16.60
C VAL A 267 1.16 27.24 -17.67
N CYS A 268 1.03 26.90 -18.95
CA CYS A 268 1.40 27.83 -20.02
C CYS A 268 0.53 29.08 -20.01
N LYS A 269 -0.79 28.91 -19.93
CA LYS A 269 -1.75 30.02 -19.88
C LYS A 269 -1.49 30.92 -18.68
N TRP A 270 -1.26 30.33 -17.51
CA TRP A 270 -1.01 31.07 -16.28
C TRP A 270 0.27 31.92 -16.38
N ILE A 271 1.38 31.35 -16.84
CA ILE A 271 2.65 32.09 -16.96
C ILE A 271 2.57 33.17 -18.06
N ILE A 272 1.95 32.87 -19.21
CA ILE A 272 1.76 33.87 -20.28
C ILE A 272 0.96 35.06 -19.77
N PHE A 273 -0.14 34.79 -19.04
CA PHE A 273 -0.97 35.83 -18.44
C PHE A 273 -0.19 36.66 -17.42
N GLU A 274 0.55 36.02 -16.52
CA GLU A 274 1.37 36.73 -15.54
C GLU A 274 2.52 37.54 -16.16
N ALA A 275 3.03 37.12 -17.31
CA ALA A 275 4.03 37.86 -18.07
C ALA A 275 3.47 39.11 -18.78
N GLY A 276 2.16 39.36 -18.69
CA GLY A 276 1.49 40.47 -19.37
C GLY A 276 1.29 40.22 -20.87
N GLU A 277 1.48 38.98 -21.32
CA GLU A 277 1.29 38.56 -22.70
C GLU A 277 -0.10 37.94 -22.91
N SER A 278 -0.51 37.76 -24.16
CA SER A 278 -1.84 37.22 -24.50
C SER A 278 -1.78 35.90 -25.28
N TYR A 279 -2.80 35.07 -25.06
CA TYR A 279 -3.06 33.86 -25.84
C TYR A 279 -4.50 33.86 -26.36
N GLU A 280 -4.76 33.09 -27.40
CA GLU A 280 -6.11 32.91 -27.94
C GLU A 280 -6.73 31.63 -27.33
N GLU A 281 -8.04 31.62 -27.10
CA GLU A 281 -8.70 30.43 -26.50
C GLU A 281 -8.59 29.16 -27.37
N LYS A 282 -8.38 29.32 -28.67
CA LYS A 282 -8.14 28.19 -29.60
C LYS A 282 -6.68 27.73 -29.67
N ASP A 283 -5.76 28.41 -28.99
CA ASP A 283 -4.35 28.03 -28.99
C ASP A 283 -4.21 26.66 -28.30
N ASP A 284 -3.64 25.70 -29.02
CA ASP A 284 -3.36 24.37 -28.47
C ASP A 284 -2.04 24.34 -27.70
N LEU A 285 -1.78 23.24 -26.98
CA LEU A 285 -0.58 23.08 -26.17
C LEU A 285 0.73 23.39 -26.95
N PRO A 286 0.96 22.88 -28.18
CA PRO A 286 2.11 23.29 -28.99
C PRO A 286 2.24 24.80 -29.19
N VAL A 287 1.16 25.50 -29.52
CA VAL A 287 1.19 26.96 -29.73
C VAL A 287 1.47 27.70 -28.42
N LEU A 288 0.78 27.33 -27.34
CA LEU A 288 0.98 27.89 -26.00
C LEU A 288 2.43 27.72 -25.52
N TYR A 289 3.00 26.52 -25.69
CA TYR A 289 4.37 26.24 -25.28
C TYR A 289 5.39 27.06 -26.07
N ARG A 290 5.21 27.22 -27.39
CA ARG A 290 6.14 28.05 -28.20
C ARG A 290 6.09 29.52 -27.79
N LYS A 291 4.92 30.06 -27.46
CA LYS A 291 4.77 31.42 -26.92
C LYS A 291 5.53 31.54 -25.59
N LEU A 292 5.26 30.63 -24.66
CA LEU A 292 5.92 30.61 -23.35
C LEU A 292 7.45 30.44 -23.46
N ALA A 293 7.93 29.55 -24.33
CA ALA A 293 9.35 29.30 -24.52
C ALA A 293 10.10 30.57 -24.97
N LYS A 294 9.47 31.46 -25.72
CA LYS A 294 10.05 32.77 -26.06
C LYS A 294 10.12 33.68 -24.82
N ILE A 295 9.04 33.77 -24.05
CA ILE A 295 8.96 34.57 -22.81
C ILE A 295 10.03 34.14 -21.80
N LEU A 296 10.23 32.84 -21.63
CA LEU A 296 11.19 32.28 -20.68
C LEU A 296 12.63 32.16 -21.22
N ASN A 297 12.89 32.60 -22.45
CA ASN A 297 14.17 32.40 -23.14
C ASN A 297 14.62 30.92 -23.23
N LEU A 298 13.66 30.03 -23.47
CA LEU A 298 13.84 28.58 -23.65
C LEU A 298 13.76 28.14 -25.12
N ALA A 299 13.54 29.07 -26.05
CA ALA A 299 13.52 28.77 -27.47
C ALA A 299 14.93 28.28 -27.92
N PRO A 300 15.06 27.08 -28.54
CA PRO A 300 16.36 26.53 -28.92
C PRO A 300 17.21 27.49 -29.75
N ASP A 301 16.59 28.23 -30.68
CA ASP A 301 17.26 29.18 -31.57
C ASP A 301 17.94 30.34 -30.81
N GLY A 302 17.50 30.63 -29.60
CA GLY A 302 18.07 31.65 -28.72
C GLY A 302 19.39 31.25 -28.04
N HIS A 303 19.83 30.00 -28.16
CA HIS A 303 21.01 29.47 -27.48
C HIS A 303 22.14 29.13 -28.46
N THR A 304 23.38 29.50 -28.15
CA THR A 304 24.54 29.19 -29.01
C THR A 304 25.09 27.79 -28.76
N GLU A 305 25.01 27.33 -27.51
CA GLU A 305 25.54 26.04 -27.07
C GLU A 305 24.74 24.86 -27.67
N PRO A 306 25.38 23.97 -28.46
CA PRO A 306 24.69 22.88 -29.15
C PRO A 306 23.93 21.93 -28.20
N VAL A 307 24.48 21.69 -27.01
CA VAL A 307 23.88 20.79 -26.00
C VAL A 307 22.56 21.36 -25.47
N PHE A 308 22.52 22.65 -25.13
CA PHE A 308 21.29 23.29 -24.65
C PHE A 308 20.21 23.34 -25.74
N LYS A 309 20.61 23.63 -26.99
CA LYS A 309 19.72 23.53 -28.16
C LYS A 309 19.05 22.16 -28.27
N GLN A 310 19.82 21.08 -28.15
CA GLN A 310 19.31 19.72 -28.25
C GLN A 310 18.36 19.35 -27.11
N ILE A 311 18.69 19.74 -25.87
CA ILE A 311 17.84 19.47 -24.70
C ILE A 311 16.51 20.22 -24.84
N LEU A 312 16.55 21.53 -25.13
CA LEU A 312 15.35 22.35 -25.26
C LEU A 312 14.48 21.91 -26.45
N GLY A 313 15.10 21.51 -27.57
CA GLY A 313 14.38 20.91 -28.70
C GLY A 313 13.73 19.57 -28.36
N SER A 314 14.35 18.77 -27.50
CA SER A 314 13.77 17.52 -26.99
C SER A 314 12.58 17.78 -26.08
N CYS A 315 12.68 18.77 -25.18
CA CYS A 315 11.56 19.21 -24.35
C CYS A 315 10.37 19.68 -25.19
N GLN A 316 10.62 20.49 -26.22
CA GLN A 316 9.58 20.91 -27.16
C GLN A 316 8.91 19.71 -27.85
N SER A 317 9.71 18.75 -28.32
CA SER A 317 9.21 17.52 -28.97
C SER A 317 8.34 16.67 -28.02
N VAL A 318 8.69 16.62 -26.73
CA VAL A 318 7.89 15.95 -25.69
C VAL A 318 6.53 16.63 -25.52
N VAL A 319 6.50 17.96 -25.41
CA VAL A 319 5.26 18.73 -25.27
C VAL A 319 4.36 18.58 -26.50
N GLU A 320 4.93 18.66 -27.71
CA GLU A 320 4.19 18.45 -28.96
C GLU A 320 3.63 17.03 -29.07
N SER A 321 4.40 16.03 -28.66
CA SER A 321 3.97 14.63 -28.61
C SER A 321 2.82 14.42 -27.63
N LEU A 322 2.90 15.00 -26.42
CA LEU A 322 1.82 14.96 -25.42
C LEU A 322 0.55 15.66 -25.91
N GLY A 323 0.69 16.82 -26.56
CA GLY A 323 -0.45 17.56 -27.14
C GLY A 323 -1.21 16.74 -28.19
N SER A 324 -0.47 16.00 -29.04
CA SER A 324 -1.03 15.16 -30.10
C SER A 324 -1.51 13.77 -29.63
N LEU A 325 -1.14 13.33 -28.43
CA LEU A 325 -1.37 11.97 -27.93
C LEU A 325 -2.87 11.63 -27.84
N ARG A 326 -3.69 12.55 -27.33
CA ARG A 326 -5.16 12.36 -27.24
C ARG A 326 -5.79 12.15 -28.62
N ASN A 327 -5.38 12.96 -29.61
CA ASN A 327 -5.93 12.86 -30.95
C ASN A 327 -5.53 11.52 -31.59
N LYS A 328 -4.28 11.08 -31.46
CA LYS A 328 -3.85 9.79 -32.02
C LYS A 328 -4.50 8.57 -31.36
N ILE A 329 -4.92 8.68 -30.10
CA ILE A 329 -5.60 7.61 -29.36
C ILE A 329 -7.13 7.65 -29.58
N GLY A 330 -7.71 8.85 -29.68
CA GLY A 330 -9.15 9.07 -29.86
C GLY A 330 -9.63 9.05 -31.31
N ASP A 331 -8.81 9.51 -32.25
CA ASP A 331 -9.08 9.64 -33.70
C ASP A 331 -8.83 8.33 -34.46
N ALA A 332 -8.93 7.20 -33.77
CA ALA A 332 -9.15 5.91 -34.42
C ALA A 332 -10.57 5.87 -35.01
N HIS A 333 -10.85 6.76 -35.96
CA HIS A 333 -11.99 6.73 -36.88
C HIS A 333 -11.89 5.60 -37.92
N SER A 334 -10.87 4.73 -37.83
CA SER A 334 -10.87 3.47 -38.57
C SER A 334 -11.83 2.47 -37.91
N PRO A 335 -12.87 1.97 -38.62
CA PRO A 335 -13.82 0.97 -38.13
C PRO A 335 -13.18 -0.44 -38.17
N GLY A 336 -11.95 -0.58 -37.66
CA GLY A 336 -11.20 -1.82 -37.65
C GLY A 336 -11.08 -2.41 -36.23
N PRO A 337 -10.96 -3.74 -36.07
CA PRO A 337 -10.97 -4.44 -34.79
C PRO A 337 -9.73 -4.23 -33.89
N LYS A 338 -8.83 -3.29 -34.23
CA LYS A 338 -7.58 -3.02 -33.49
C LYS A 338 -7.54 -1.57 -32.97
N LYS A 339 -8.40 -1.23 -32.01
CA LYS A 339 -8.24 0.00 -31.21
C LYS A 339 -7.15 -0.22 -30.16
N VAL A 340 -6.08 0.58 -30.20
CA VAL A 340 -5.05 0.58 -29.14
C VAL A 340 -5.56 1.46 -28.00
N LYS A 341 -6.01 0.83 -26.91
CA LYS A 341 -6.33 1.56 -25.67
C LYS A 341 -5.06 1.83 -24.87
N PRO A 342 -4.87 3.03 -24.31
CA PRO A 342 -3.73 3.29 -23.45
C PRO A 342 -3.84 2.47 -22.16
N ALA A 343 -2.82 1.67 -21.89
CA ALA A 343 -2.62 1.03 -20.59
C ALA A 343 -2.05 2.01 -19.53
N SER A 344 -2.18 1.68 -18.24
CA SER A 344 -1.68 2.48 -17.10
C SER A 344 -0.21 2.93 -17.27
N ARG A 345 0.69 2.07 -17.77
CA ARG A 345 2.08 2.47 -18.06
C ARG A 345 2.24 3.69 -18.98
N HIS A 346 1.32 3.89 -19.93
CA HIS A 346 1.36 5.05 -20.83
C HIS A 346 0.85 6.31 -20.13
N ALA A 347 -0.19 6.18 -19.29
CA ALA A 347 -0.65 7.26 -18.45
C ALA A 347 0.43 7.68 -17.44
N GLN A 348 1.12 6.71 -16.84
CA GLN A 348 2.23 6.99 -15.94
C GLN A 348 3.37 7.75 -16.61
N LEU A 349 3.77 7.35 -17.82
CA LEU A 349 4.75 8.10 -18.60
C LEU A 349 4.25 9.54 -18.90
N ALA A 350 3.01 9.69 -19.35
CA ALA A 350 2.46 11.00 -19.72
C ALA A 350 2.34 11.95 -18.52
N VAL A 351 1.84 11.46 -17.38
CA VAL A 351 1.72 12.22 -16.13
C VAL A 351 3.10 12.64 -15.63
N ASN A 352 4.07 11.72 -15.60
CA ASN A 352 5.42 12.04 -15.12
C ASN A 352 6.15 13.05 -16.02
N LEU A 353 6.04 12.91 -17.34
CA LEU A 353 6.62 13.87 -18.29
C LEU A 353 5.97 15.25 -18.14
N SER A 354 4.64 15.30 -18.01
CA SER A 354 3.91 16.54 -17.80
C SER A 354 4.30 17.22 -16.48
N GLY A 355 4.29 16.49 -15.37
CA GLY A 355 4.69 17.02 -14.06
C GLY A 355 6.12 17.55 -14.06
N THR A 356 7.07 16.82 -14.65
CA THR A 356 8.47 17.27 -14.78
C THR A 356 8.57 18.56 -15.58
N MET A 357 7.89 18.63 -16.74
CA MET A 357 7.89 19.83 -17.58
C MET A 357 7.22 21.02 -16.90
N ALA A 358 6.09 20.80 -16.21
CA ALA A 358 5.39 21.82 -15.45
C ALA A 358 6.28 22.41 -14.35
N THR A 359 6.92 21.56 -13.54
CA THR A 359 7.86 21.99 -12.50
C THR A 359 9.04 22.77 -13.06
N PHE A 360 9.61 22.34 -14.21
CA PHE A 360 10.69 23.07 -14.86
C PHE A 360 10.27 24.47 -15.32
N LEU A 361 9.11 24.60 -15.98
CA LEU A 361 8.58 25.88 -16.47
C LEU A 361 8.29 26.85 -15.30
N VAL A 362 7.61 26.36 -14.27
CA VAL A 362 7.29 27.12 -13.05
C VAL A 362 8.56 27.57 -12.34
N SER A 363 9.54 26.69 -12.17
CA SER A 363 10.81 27.02 -11.50
C SER A 363 11.62 28.06 -12.29
N THR A 364 11.61 27.94 -13.61
CA THR A 364 12.25 28.92 -14.51
C THR A 364 11.59 30.29 -14.37
N TRP A 365 10.25 30.34 -14.39
CA TRP A 365 9.49 31.57 -14.20
C TRP A 365 9.76 32.24 -12.84
N ALA A 366 9.71 31.46 -11.76
CA ALA A 366 9.97 31.96 -10.41
C ALA A 366 11.39 32.52 -10.26
N THR A 367 12.36 31.96 -10.99
CA THR A 367 13.74 32.47 -11.02
C THR A 367 13.83 33.79 -11.79
N ASN A 368 13.21 33.88 -12.97
CA ASN A 368 13.19 35.09 -13.78
C ASN A 368 12.44 36.27 -13.11
N LYS A 369 11.48 36.00 -12.22
CA LYS A 369 10.80 37.04 -11.42
C LYS A 369 11.64 37.60 -10.27
N LYS A 370 12.65 36.87 -9.81
CA LYS A 370 13.50 37.25 -8.66
C LYS A 370 14.78 37.99 -9.07
N GLY A 371 15.20 37.86 -10.33
CA GLY A 371 16.27 38.67 -10.93
C GLY A 371 15.68 39.86 -11.66
#